data_AF-A0A952RG33-F1
#
_entry.id   AF-A0A952RG33-F1
#
_cell.length_a   1.000
_cell.length_b   1.000
_cell.length_c   1.000
_cell.angle_alpha   90.00
_cell.angle_beta   90.00
_cell.angle_gamma   90.00
#
_symmetry.space_group_name_H-M   'P 1'
#
loop_
_entity.id
_entity.type
_entity.pdbx_description
1 polymer ?
#
loop_
_entity_poly.entity_id
_entity_poly.type
_entity_poly.pdbx_seq_one_letter_code
_entity_poly.pdbx_strand_id
1 'polypeptide(L)'
;MLSLRRTALVALAAAAFGVALAFTPACGTDPVGVESCQKIEKVRCESAPACNIPLRRPVHNGDSAEADVAACIRYYDDQCLHGLALARDPGPQIVDACVNAIINGDCGIVAEPQRYPECAFLAPSDADAAADAEPDTLPTFGDPDATPQ
;
A
#
# COMPACT_ATOMS: atom_id res chain seq x y z
N MET A 1 54.55 12.27 8.59
CA MET A 1 54.26 10.85 8.25
C MET A 1 53.01 10.28 8.94
N LEU A 2 52.63 10.74 10.14
CA LEU A 2 51.43 10.25 10.85
C LEU A 2 50.09 10.68 10.21
N SER A 3 50.03 11.88 9.61
CA SER A 3 48.82 12.42 8.96
C SER A 3 48.46 11.75 7.64
N LEU A 4 49.44 11.22 6.89
CA LEU A 4 49.21 10.49 5.63
C LEU A 4 48.61 9.09 5.86
N ARG A 5 48.89 8.47 7.01
CA ARG A 5 48.35 7.14 7.37
C ARG A 5 46.89 7.20 7.79
N ARG A 6 46.46 8.33 8.39
CA ARG A 6 45.06 8.55 8.82
C ARG A 6 44.13 8.78 7.63
N THR A 7 44.56 9.54 6.63
CA THR A 7 43.76 9.79 5.42
C THR A 7 43.60 8.55 4.55
N ALA A 8 44.63 7.70 4.44
CA ALA A 8 44.55 6.44 3.70
C ALA A 8 43.56 5.43 4.32
N LEU A 9 43.49 5.35 5.66
CA LEU A 9 42.56 4.45 6.36
C LEU A 9 41.10 4.88 6.22
N VAL A 10 40.82 6.19 6.23
CA VAL A 10 39.46 6.72 6.04
C VAL A 10 38.95 6.48 4.61
N ALA A 11 39.82 6.60 3.60
CA ALA A 11 39.47 6.34 2.21
C ALA A 11 39.16 4.85 1.95
N LEU A 12 39.92 3.94 2.57
CA LEU A 12 39.69 2.49 2.45
C LEU A 12 38.40 2.04 3.18
N ALA A 13 38.09 2.63 4.34
CA ALA A 13 36.86 2.34 5.06
C ALA A 13 35.60 2.85 4.30
N ALA A 14 35.69 4.03 3.66
CA ALA A 14 34.61 4.57 2.83
C ALA A 14 34.35 3.72 1.57
N ALA A 15 35.41 3.18 0.95
CA ALA A 15 35.28 2.28 -0.20
C ALA A 15 34.66 0.93 0.16
N ALA A 16 34.95 0.40 1.37
CA ALA A 16 34.34 -0.84 1.85
C ALA A 16 32.85 -0.69 2.20
N PHE A 17 32.43 0.46 2.73
CA PHE A 17 31.02 0.75 3.01
C PHE A 17 30.17 1.00 1.74
N GLY A 18 30.77 1.53 0.67
CA GLY A 18 30.05 1.80 -0.58
C GLY A 18 29.62 0.53 -1.35
N VAL A 19 30.34 -0.59 -1.20
CA VAL A 19 30.05 -1.84 -1.92
C VAL A 19 28.97 -2.68 -1.21
N ALA A 20 28.81 -2.53 0.10
CA ALA A 20 27.85 -3.32 0.88
C ALA A 20 26.37 -2.97 0.61
N LEU A 21 26.08 -1.79 0.03
CA LEU A 21 24.71 -1.36 -0.29
C LEU A 21 24.19 -1.82 -1.65
N ALA A 22 25.02 -2.46 -2.49
CA ALA A 22 24.66 -2.77 -3.87
C ALA A 22 23.89 -4.10 -4.06
N PHE A 23 23.71 -4.90 -3.01
CA PHE A 23 23.13 -6.25 -3.11
C PHE A 23 21.99 -6.52 -2.12
N THR A 24 21.33 -5.50 -1.59
CA THR A 24 20.02 -5.72 -0.98
C THR A 24 19.04 -6.04 -2.12
N PRO A 25 18.41 -7.23 -2.16
CA PRO A 25 17.33 -7.46 -3.11
C PRO A 25 16.32 -6.33 -2.92
N ALA A 26 16.04 -5.58 -4.00
CA ALA A 26 15.04 -4.52 -3.95
C ALA A 26 13.74 -5.15 -3.44
N CYS A 27 13.24 -4.64 -2.32
CA CYS A 27 12.00 -5.10 -1.71
C CYS A 27 10.86 -4.95 -2.75
N GLY A 28 10.29 -6.08 -3.19
CA GLY A 28 9.01 -6.15 -3.88
C GLY A 28 9.06 -6.24 -5.41
N THR A 29 8.22 -7.12 -5.95
CA THR A 29 7.82 -7.13 -7.37
C THR A 29 7.18 -5.81 -7.77
N ASP A 30 7.32 -5.39 -9.03
CA ASP A 30 6.67 -4.17 -9.53
C ASP A 30 5.15 -4.21 -9.26
N PRO A 31 4.58 -3.20 -8.59
CA PRO A 31 3.16 -3.20 -8.24
C PRO A 31 2.30 -3.14 -9.50
N VAL A 32 1.30 -4.02 -9.56
CA VAL A 32 0.41 -4.15 -10.73
C VAL A 32 -0.80 -3.24 -10.58
N GLY A 33 -1.13 -2.45 -11.60
CA GLY A 33 -2.39 -1.70 -11.63
C GLY A 33 -2.54 -0.59 -10.58
N VAL A 34 -1.44 0.05 -10.17
CA VAL A 34 -1.45 1.20 -9.23
C VAL A 34 -2.44 2.29 -9.68
N GLU A 35 -2.33 2.72 -10.94
CA GLU A 35 -3.21 3.76 -11.51
C GLU A 35 -4.68 3.29 -11.57
N SER A 36 -4.90 2.01 -11.87
CA SER A 36 -6.22 1.38 -11.90
C SER A 36 -6.87 1.39 -10.51
N CYS A 37 -6.12 1.03 -9.47
CA CYS A 37 -6.55 1.12 -8.07
C CYS A 37 -6.93 2.56 -7.70
N GLN A 38 -6.03 3.52 -7.93
CA GLN A 38 -6.27 4.94 -7.62
C GLN A 38 -7.52 5.47 -8.30
N LYS A 39 -7.74 5.12 -9.57
CA LYS A 39 -8.91 5.54 -10.33
C LYS A 39 -10.21 5.01 -9.74
N ILE A 40 -10.26 3.73 -9.39
CA ILE A 40 -11.45 3.07 -8.80
C ILE A 40 -11.73 3.64 -7.41
N GLU A 41 -10.70 3.74 -6.57
CA GLU A 41 -10.84 4.22 -5.20
C GLU A 41 -11.27 5.69 -5.15
N LYS A 42 -10.73 6.52 -6.05
CA LYS A 42 -11.14 7.91 -6.16
C LYS A 42 -12.64 8.05 -6.41
N VAL A 43 -13.17 7.36 -7.42
CA VAL A 43 -14.62 7.46 -7.73
C VAL A 43 -15.48 6.86 -6.62
N ARG A 44 -14.99 5.85 -5.90
CA ARG A 44 -15.69 5.28 -4.74
C ARG A 44 -15.72 6.25 -3.57
N CYS A 45 -14.61 6.91 -3.25
CA CYS A 45 -14.54 7.97 -2.25
C CYS A 45 -15.48 9.14 -2.59
N GLU A 46 -15.52 9.56 -3.86
CA GLU A 46 -16.41 10.65 -4.32
C GLU A 46 -17.90 10.25 -4.26
N SER A 47 -18.22 8.97 -4.46
CA SER A 47 -19.61 8.46 -4.45
C SER A 47 -20.14 8.14 -3.05
N ALA A 48 -19.25 7.80 -2.11
CA ALA A 48 -19.60 7.35 -0.76
C ALA A 48 -20.55 8.28 0.04
N PRO A 49 -20.41 9.63 0.01
CA PRO A 49 -21.31 10.52 0.75
C PRO A 49 -22.78 10.41 0.33
N ALA A 50 -23.06 10.27 -0.97
CA ALA A 50 -24.42 10.09 -1.49
C ALA A 50 -25.06 8.78 -0.98
N CYS A 51 -24.22 7.83 -0.60
CA CYS A 51 -24.59 6.53 -0.05
C CYS A 51 -24.57 6.46 1.47
N ASN A 52 -24.33 7.57 2.17
CA ASN A 52 -24.17 7.63 3.62
C ASN A 52 -23.09 6.66 4.14
N ILE A 53 -22.06 6.37 3.33
CA ILE A 53 -20.92 5.56 3.74
C ILE A 53 -19.96 6.48 4.52
N PRO A 54 -19.66 6.18 5.81
CA PRO A 54 -18.83 7.06 6.63
C PRO A 54 -17.36 6.98 6.21
N LEU A 55 -16.78 8.13 5.86
CA LEU A 55 -15.39 8.25 5.43
C LEU A 55 -14.44 8.76 6.52
N ARG A 56 -14.91 8.92 7.77
CA ARG A 56 -14.11 9.38 8.91
C ARG A 56 -13.02 8.41 9.39
N ARG A 57 -12.85 7.28 8.70
CA ARG A 57 -11.79 6.30 8.98
C ARG A 57 -10.95 6.08 7.70
N PRO A 58 -9.61 6.09 7.80
CA PRO A 58 -8.81 6.36 9.01
C PRO A 58 -9.04 7.78 9.53
N VAL A 59 -8.86 7.98 10.84
CA VAL A 59 -9.12 9.28 11.48
C VAL A 59 -8.22 10.33 10.84
N HIS A 60 -8.82 11.43 10.40
CA HIS A 60 -8.12 12.54 9.78
C HIS A 60 -8.63 13.87 10.33
N ASN A 61 -7.91 14.95 10.04
CA ASN A 61 -8.34 16.30 10.41
C ASN A 61 -9.45 16.79 9.46
N GLY A 62 -10.30 17.68 9.97
CA GLY A 62 -11.47 18.21 9.26
C GLY A 62 -12.79 17.61 9.75
N ASP A 63 -13.89 18.29 9.49
CA ASP A 63 -15.24 17.92 9.95
C ASP A 63 -16.33 18.05 8.87
N SER A 64 -15.95 18.37 7.63
CA SER A 64 -16.85 18.46 6.47
C SER A 64 -16.82 17.20 5.61
N ALA A 65 -17.88 16.96 4.85
CA ALA A 65 -17.95 15.83 3.92
C ALA A 65 -16.85 15.91 2.85
N GLU A 66 -16.50 17.10 2.39
CA GLU A 66 -15.42 17.31 1.42
C GLU A 66 -14.05 16.97 2.01
N ALA A 67 -13.83 17.30 3.29
CA ALA A 67 -12.60 16.93 4.00
C ALA A 67 -12.49 15.40 4.16
N ASP A 68 -13.61 14.74 4.46
CA ASP A 68 -13.69 13.28 4.55
C ASP A 68 -13.39 12.61 3.19
N VAL A 69 -13.96 13.10 2.08
CA VAL A 69 -13.65 12.60 0.72
C VAL A 69 -12.18 12.81 0.36
N ALA A 70 -11.64 14.00 0.61
CA ALA A 70 -10.24 14.29 0.31
C ALA A 70 -9.28 13.42 1.14
N ALA A 71 -9.65 13.09 2.37
CA ALA A 71 -8.87 12.18 3.21
C ALA A 71 -8.95 10.73 2.74
N CYS A 72 -10.13 10.27 2.33
CA CYS A 72 -10.32 8.96 1.69
C CYS A 72 -9.42 8.81 0.46
N ILE A 73 -9.41 9.81 -0.44
CA ILE A 73 -8.57 9.77 -1.65
C ILE A 73 -7.10 9.70 -1.28
N ARG A 74 -6.59 10.58 -0.40
CA ARG A 74 -5.17 10.53 0.01
C ARG A 74 -4.77 9.20 0.63
N TYR A 75 -5.65 8.61 1.44
CA TYR A 75 -5.40 7.31 2.02
C TYR A 75 -5.23 6.25 0.93
N TYR A 76 -6.13 6.21 -0.06
CA TYR A 76 -6.03 5.26 -1.15
C TYR A 76 -4.94 5.59 -2.17
N ASP A 77 -4.55 6.85 -2.34
CA ASP A 77 -3.37 7.20 -3.13
C ASP A 77 -2.12 6.48 -2.59
N ASP A 78 -1.98 6.41 -1.26
CA ASP A 78 -0.89 5.69 -0.58
C ASP A 78 -1.10 4.16 -0.62
N GLN A 79 -2.29 3.66 -0.28
CA GLN A 79 -2.55 2.21 -0.27
C GLN A 79 -2.39 1.58 -1.66
N CYS A 80 -2.81 2.30 -2.70
CA CYS A 80 -2.71 1.82 -4.07
C CYS A 80 -1.27 1.77 -4.59
N LEU A 81 -0.26 2.33 -3.89
CA LEU A 81 1.15 2.18 -4.28
C LEU A 81 1.63 0.72 -4.21
N HIS A 82 0.92 -0.13 -3.48
CA HIS A 82 1.17 -1.58 -3.47
C HIS A 82 0.55 -2.31 -4.69
N GLY A 83 -0.24 -1.62 -5.50
CA GLY A 83 -0.96 -2.19 -6.61
C GLY A 83 -2.22 -2.97 -6.21
N LEU A 84 -2.86 -3.57 -7.20
CA LEU A 84 -3.94 -4.53 -7.05
C LEU A 84 -3.36 -5.92 -6.80
N ALA A 85 -4.06 -6.72 -5.99
CA ALA A 85 -3.74 -8.12 -5.75
C ALA A 85 -4.07 -9.00 -6.98
N LEU A 86 -3.37 -8.75 -8.08
CA LEU A 86 -3.59 -9.39 -9.38
C LEU A 86 -2.26 -9.76 -10.01
N ALA A 87 -2.26 -10.92 -10.67
CA ALA A 87 -1.08 -11.36 -11.44
C ALA A 87 -0.75 -10.45 -12.64
N ARG A 88 -1.72 -9.65 -13.13
CA ARG A 88 -1.56 -8.74 -14.25
C ARG A 88 -2.58 -7.61 -14.21
N ASP A 89 -2.26 -6.52 -14.88
CA ASP A 89 -3.16 -5.38 -15.00
C ASP A 89 -4.44 -5.80 -15.75
N PRO A 90 -5.65 -5.49 -15.24
CA PRO A 90 -6.91 -5.77 -15.92
C PRO A 90 -7.09 -4.98 -17.23
N GLY A 91 -6.35 -3.87 -17.40
CA GLY A 91 -6.42 -2.99 -18.55
C GLY A 91 -7.54 -1.97 -18.45
N PRO A 92 -7.44 -0.86 -19.21
CA PRO A 92 -8.29 0.31 -19.04
C PRO A 92 -9.77 0.03 -19.31
N GLN A 93 -10.10 -0.88 -20.24
CA GLN A 93 -11.50 -1.18 -20.56
C GLN A 93 -12.25 -1.83 -19.41
N ILE A 94 -11.60 -2.74 -18.67
CA ILE A 94 -12.19 -3.42 -17.51
C ILE A 94 -12.31 -2.43 -16.34
N VAL A 95 -11.27 -1.63 -16.12
CA VAL A 95 -11.27 -0.58 -15.09
C VAL A 95 -12.36 0.45 -15.35
N ASP A 96 -12.52 0.90 -16.59
CA ASP A 96 -13.56 1.86 -16.98
C ASP A 96 -14.96 1.29 -16.80
N ALA A 97 -15.17 0.01 -17.07
CA ALA A 97 -16.45 -0.66 -16.80
C ALA A 97 -16.78 -0.63 -15.30
N CYS A 98 -15.82 -0.97 -14.43
CA CYS A 98 -15.99 -0.89 -12.98
C CYS A 98 -16.26 0.54 -12.49
N VAL A 99 -15.46 1.51 -12.95
CA VAL A 99 -15.64 2.94 -12.61
C VAL A 99 -17.02 3.44 -13.02
N ASN A 100 -17.47 3.12 -14.24
CA ASN A 100 -18.80 3.50 -14.70
C ASN A 100 -19.90 2.83 -13.88
N ALA A 101 -19.70 1.60 -13.45
CA ALA A 101 -20.65 0.91 -12.59
C ALA A 101 -20.73 1.57 -11.20
N ILE A 102 -19.62 2.04 -10.63
CA ILE A 102 -19.63 2.80 -9.36
C ILE A 102 -20.37 4.13 -9.52
N ILE A 103 -20.10 4.88 -10.60
CA ILE A 103 -20.70 6.19 -10.84
C ILE A 103 -22.21 6.10 -11.08
N ASN A 104 -22.66 5.10 -11.84
CA ASN A 104 -24.06 4.99 -12.29
C ASN A 104 -24.88 3.93 -11.52
N GLY A 105 -24.24 3.16 -10.64
CA GLY A 105 -24.85 2.06 -9.92
C GLY A 105 -25.51 2.47 -8.60
N ASP A 106 -25.80 1.47 -7.78
CA ASP A 106 -26.37 1.66 -6.45
C ASP A 106 -25.31 1.74 -5.35
N CYS A 107 -25.75 2.00 -4.12
CA CYS A 107 -24.83 2.12 -3.00
C CYS A 107 -24.15 0.82 -2.58
N GLY A 108 -24.61 -0.34 -3.05
CA GLY A 108 -23.94 -1.60 -2.80
C GLY A 108 -22.63 -1.73 -3.59
N ILE A 109 -22.57 -1.24 -4.84
CA ILE A 109 -21.30 -1.27 -5.61
C ILE A 109 -20.28 -0.26 -5.07
N VAL A 110 -20.75 0.84 -4.47
CA VAL A 110 -19.88 1.79 -3.75
C VAL A 110 -19.35 1.17 -2.44
N ALA A 111 -20.14 0.37 -1.75
CA ALA A 111 -19.73 -0.26 -0.49
C ALA A 111 -18.82 -1.48 -0.70
N GLU A 112 -19.14 -2.33 -1.68
CA GLU A 112 -18.49 -3.62 -1.90
C GLU A 112 -18.31 -3.89 -3.41
N PRO A 113 -17.49 -3.11 -4.13
CA PRO A 113 -17.34 -3.21 -5.58
C PRO A 113 -16.95 -4.62 -6.03
N GLN A 114 -16.10 -5.32 -5.30
CA GLN A 114 -15.66 -6.69 -5.60
C GLN A 114 -16.79 -7.73 -5.70
N ARG A 115 -18.01 -7.42 -5.21
CA ARG A 115 -19.18 -8.30 -5.34
C ARG A 115 -19.94 -8.13 -6.65
N TYR A 116 -19.61 -7.11 -7.43
CA TYR A 116 -20.30 -6.76 -8.66
C TYR A 116 -19.53 -7.26 -9.88
N PRO A 117 -20.20 -7.81 -10.92
CA PRO A 117 -19.52 -8.41 -12.08
C PRO A 117 -18.49 -7.50 -12.76
N GLU A 118 -18.79 -6.21 -12.84
CA GLU A 118 -17.94 -5.20 -13.49
C GLU A 118 -16.63 -4.95 -12.75
N CYS A 119 -16.61 -5.22 -11.43
CA CYS A 119 -15.51 -4.99 -10.51
C CYS A 119 -15.01 -6.29 -9.86
N ALA A 120 -15.45 -7.46 -10.32
CA ALA A 120 -15.18 -8.75 -9.68
C ALA A 120 -13.69 -9.12 -9.65
N PHE A 121 -12.87 -8.48 -10.50
CA PHE A 121 -11.41 -8.62 -10.47
C PHE A 121 -10.77 -8.04 -9.19
N LEU A 122 -11.50 -7.25 -8.39
CA LEU A 122 -11.02 -6.75 -7.10
C LEU A 122 -11.16 -7.79 -5.98
N ALA A 123 -11.83 -8.92 -6.22
CA ALA A 123 -11.96 -9.96 -5.22
C ALA A 123 -10.59 -10.62 -4.96
N PRO A 124 -10.23 -10.88 -3.68
CA PRO A 124 -8.98 -11.56 -3.35
C PRO A 124 -8.96 -12.95 -4.01
N SER A 125 -7.81 -13.35 -4.55
CA SER A 125 -7.65 -14.71 -5.05
C SER A 125 -7.37 -15.67 -3.88
N ASP A 126 -7.89 -16.90 -3.94
CA ASP A 126 -7.65 -17.91 -2.89
C ASP A 126 -6.16 -18.24 -2.70
N ALA A 127 -5.31 -17.92 -3.68
CA ALA A 127 -3.87 -18.12 -3.61
C ALA A 127 -3.16 -17.12 -2.67
N ASP A 128 -3.71 -15.92 -2.50
CA ASP A 128 -3.10 -14.86 -1.68
C ASP A 128 -3.40 -15.06 -0.19
N ALA A 129 -4.56 -15.64 0.15
CA ALA A 129 -4.96 -15.90 1.53
C ALA A 129 -4.07 -16.93 2.27
N ALA A 130 -3.25 -17.70 1.56
CA ALA A 130 -2.37 -18.72 2.13
C ALA A 130 -0.95 -18.20 2.45
N ALA A 131 -0.55 -17.04 1.92
CA ALA A 131 0.82 -16.52 2.07
C ALA A 131 1.03 -15.72 3.37
N ASP A 132 -0.05 -15.20 3.97
CA ASP A 132 0.01 -14.36 5.18
C ASP A 132 -0.12 -15.15 6.51
N ALA A 133 -0.20 -16.47 6.44
CA ALA A 133 -0.24 -17.35 7.61
C ALA A 133 1.17 -17.77 8.07
N GLU A 134 2.10 -16.84 8.19
CA GLU A 134 3.34 -17.10 8.94
C GLU A 134 3.04 -16.91 10.44
N PRO A 135 3.27 -17.92 11.29
CA PRO A 135 3.07 -17.78 12.73
C PRO A 135 4.04 -16.71 13.25
N ASP A 136 3.45 -15.64 13.78
CA ASP A 136 4.11 -14.48 14.36
C ASP A 136 4.93 -14.90 15.59
N THR A 137 6.13 -15.45 15.38
CA THR A 137 7.14 -15.56 16.44
C THR A 137 7.75 -14.18 16.64
N LEU A 138 7.00 -13.31 17.31
CA LEU A 138 7.50 -12.03 17.79
C LEU A 138 8.82 -12.28 18.57
N PRO A 139 9.93 -11.59 18.24
CA PRO A 139 11.10 -11.63 19.08
C PRO A 139 10.72 -11.04 20.45
N THR A 140 10.84 -11.85 21.51
CA THR A 140 10.85 -11.36 22.89
C THR A 140 11.93 -10.29 23.00
N PHE A 141 11.52 -9.03 23.03
CA PHE A 141 12.39 -7.92 23.38
C PHE A 141 12.95 -8.20 24.77
N GLY A 142 14.27 -8.37 24.83
CA GLY A 142 14.99 -8.87 25.99
C GLY A 142 14.70 -8.08 27.26
N ASP A 143 14.56 -8.83 28.35
CA ASP A 143 14.53 -8.33 29.72
C ASP A 143 15.72 -7.38 29.97
N PRO A 144 15.49 -6.12 30.34
CA PRO A 144 16.57 -5.18 30.68
C PRO A 144 17.23 -5.47 32.04
N ASP A 145 16.82 -6.51 32.78
CA ASP A 145 17.22 -6.78 34.17
C ASP A 145 18.26 -7.91 34.35
N ALA A 146 18.89 -8.41 33.29
CA ALA A 146 19.99 -9.37 33.43
C ALA A 146 21.28 -8.69 33.95
N THR A 147 21.43 -8.62 35.27
CA THR A 147 22.67 -8.16 35.93
C THR A 147 23.74 -9.26 35.84
N PRO A 148 24.98 -8.97 35.38
CA PRO A 148 26.06 -9.94 35.42
C PRO A 148 26.67 -10.03 36.83
N GLN A 149 26.95 -11.25 37.28
CA GLN A 149 27.85 -11.52 38.42
C GLN A 149 29.31 -11.36 38.01
#